data_AF-A0A4V6J2U9-F1
#
_entry.id   AF-A0A4V6J2U9-F1
#
_cell.length_a   1.000
_cell.length_b   1.000
_cell.length_c   1.000
_cell.angle_alpha   90.00
_cell.angle_beta   90.00
_cell.angle_gamma   90.00
#
_symmetry.space_group_name_H-M   'P 1'
#
loop_
_entity.id
_entity.type
_entity.pdbx_description
1 polymer ?
#
loop_
_entity_poly.entity_id
_entity_poly.type
_entity_poly.pdbx_seq_one_letter_code
_entity_poly.pdbx_strand_id
1 'polypeptide(L)'
;MEFNIISDLFDGLVSVSPAGEIQPRLAAKWDNKDNTVWTFHLRPGVTWSDGTAITAQDIVWSWQRAGFPGYGITLCQLSGKYAYCECAGYRAG
;
A
#
# COMPACT_ATOMS: atom_id res chain seq x y z
N MET A 1 -21.37 -5.30 -5.54
CA MET A 1 -20.80 -6.61 -5.93
C MET A 1 -19.82 -6.31 -7.05
N GLU A 2 -18.68 -5.69 -6.72
CA GLU A 2 -17.68 -5.21 -7.71
C GLU A 2 -16.23 -5.51 -7.30
N PHE A 3 -15.99 -5.97 -6.07
CA PHE A 3 -14.63 -6.17 -5.52
C PHE A 3 -13.80 -7.20 -6.30
N ASN A 4 -14.45 -8.22 -6.87
CA ASN A 4 -13.76 -9.29 -7.60
C ASN A 4 -13.10 -8.75 -8.88
N ILE A 5 -13.81 -7.90 -9.64
CA ILE A 5 -13.27 -7.31 -10.88
C ILE A 5 -12.13 -6.32 -10.57
N ILE A 6 -12.24 -5.58 -9.47
CA ILE A 6 -11.20 -4.65 -9.02
C ILE A 6 -9.93 -5.42 -8.61
N SER A 7 -10.08 -6.58 -7.99
CA SER A 7 -8.96 -7.40 -7.54
C SER A 7 -8.24 -8.11 -8.70
N ASP A 8 -8.94 -8.33 -9.82
CA ASP A 8 -8.34 -8.84 -11.06
C ASP A 8 -7.52 -7.77 -11.80
N LEU A 9 -7.89 -6.50 -11.63
CA LEU A 9 -7.30 -5.38 -12.37
C LEU A 9 -6.23 -4.60 -11.57
N PHE A 10 -6.34 -4.59 -10.25
CA PHE A 10 -5.47 -3.81 -9.37
C PHE A 10 -4.86 -4.70 -8.30
N ASP A 11 -3.60 -4.43 -7.99
CA ASP A 11 -2.88 -5.16 -6.96
C ASP A 11 -2.51 -4.26 -5.77
N GLY A 12 -2.79 -4.74 -4.57
CA GLY A 12 -2.44 -4.05 -3.32
C GLY A 12 -0.97 -4.26 -2.92
N LEU A 13 -0.55 -3.63 -1.81
CA LEU A 13 0.76 -3.91 -1.22
C LEU A 13 0.85 -5.34 -0.69
N VAL A 14 -0.22 -5.78 -0.02
CA VAL A 14 -0.41 -7.12 0.54
C VAL A 14 -1.85 -7.56 0.30
N SER A 15 -2.12 -8.86 0.43
CA SER A 15 -3.48 -9.41 0.50
C SER A 15 -3.64 -10.30 1.72
N VAL A 16 -4.87 -10.69 2.04
CA VAL A 16 -5.16 -11.63 3.13
C VAL A 16 -5.70 -12.91 2.51
N SER A 17 -5.10 -14.05 2.84
CA SER A 17 -5.58 -15.36 2.37
C SER A 17 -6.92 -15.72 3.04
N PRO A 18 -7.67 -16.70 2.51
CA PRO A 18 -8.86 -17.20 3.19
C PRO A 18 -8.60 -17.74 4.61
N ALA A 19 -7.35 -18.11 4.91
CA ALA A 19 -6.92 -18.54 6.23
C ALA A 19 -6.56 -17.37 7.18
N GLY A 20 -6.69 -16.12 6.72
CA GLY A 20 -6.37 -14.92 7.51
C GLY A 20 -4.89 -14.53 7.48
N GLU A 21 -4.07 -15.19 6.66
CA GLU A 21 -2.64 -14.93 6.59
C GLU A 21 -2.32 -13.78 5.63
N ILE A 22 -1.39 -12.91 6.00
CA ILE A 22 -0.93 -11.83 5.12
C ILE A 22 -0.02 -12.41 4.03
N GLN A 23 -0.36 -12.13 2.78
CA GLN A 23 0.33 -12.62 1.59
C GLN A 23 1.00 -11.46 0.83
N PRO A 24 2.25 -11.65 0.35
CA PRO A 24 2.95 -10.63 -0.42
C PRO A 24 2.30 -10.39 -1.78
N ARG A 25 2.08 -9.12 -2.10
CA ARG A 25 1.63 -8.65 -3.43
C ARG A 25 2.68 -7.68 -3.96
N LEU A 26 2.38 -6.40 -4.20
CA LEU A 26 3.42 -5.47 -4.66
C LEU A 26 4.60 -5.35 -3.67
N ALA A 27 4.36 -5.50 -2.37
CA ALA A 27 5.40 -5.55 -1.35
C ALA A 27 5.94 -6.98 -1.16
N ALA A 28 7.26 -7.12 -1.24
CA ALA A 28 7.99 -8.35 -0.94
C ALA A 28 8.13 -8.60 0.58
N LYS A 29 8.31 -7.50 1.33
CA LYS A 29 8.46 -7.49 2.78
C LYS A 29 7.97 -6.17 3.35
N TRP A 30 7.66 -6.16 4.64
CA TRP A 30 7.26 -4.96 5.35
C TRP A 30 7.77 -5.00 6.79
N ASP A 31 8.07 -3.82 7.31
CA ASP A 31 8.50 -3.61 8.68
C ASP A 31 7.48 -2.72 9.38
N ASN A 32 7.28 -2.96 10.68
CA ASN A 32 6.43 -2.13 11.50
C ASN A 32 7.22 -1.53 12.66
N LYS A 33 6.91 -0.28 12.98
CA LYS A 33 7.30 0.36 14.23
C LYS A 33 6.03 0.81 14.96
N ASP A 34 5.85 0.29 16.17
CA ASP A 34 4.79 0.65 17.14
C ASP A 34 3.36 0.62 16.57
N ASN A 35 3.07 -0.23 15.57
CA ASN A 35 1.79 -0.32 14.85
C ASN A 35 1.31 0.97 14.17
N THR A 36 2.10 2.04 14.23
CA THR A 36 1.76 3.38 13.73
C THR A 36 2.51 3.70 12.45
N VAL A 37 3.66 3.06 12.26
CA VAL A 37 4.57 3.31 11.14
C VAL A 37 4.82 2.00 10.41
N TRP A 38 4.46 1.96 9.13
CA TRP A 38 4.69 0.80 8.27
C TRP A 38 5.61 1.18 7.11
N THR A 39 6.65 0.35 6.90
CA THR A 39 7.58 0.48 5.77
C THR A 39 7.39 -0.71 4.85
N PHE A 40 7.02 -0.47 3.60
CA PHE A 40 6.85 -1.53 2.60
C PHE A 40 7.99 -1.53 1.60
N HIS A 41 8.53 -2.71 1.31
CA HIS A 41 9.59 -2.89 0.33
C HIS A 41 9.02 -3.57 -0.91
N LEU A 42 9.02 -2.86 -2.03
CA LEU A 42 8.45 -3.36 -3.28
C LEU A 42 9.29 -4.50 -3.86
N ARG A 43 8.61 -5.43 -4.53
CA ARG A 43 9.29 -6.48 -5.30
C ARG A 43 10.12 -5.83 -6.44
N PRO A 44 11.32 -6.34 -6.74
CA PRO A 44 12.05 -5.88 -7.91
C PRO A 44 11.29 -6.24 -9.19
N GLY A 45 11.33 -5.35 -10.19
CA GLY A 45 10.78 -5.62 -11.52
C GLY A 45 9.26 -5.58 -11.62
N VAL A 46 8.54 -5.01 -10.64
CA VAL A 46 7.10 -4.76 -10.79
C VAL A 46 6.85 -3.67 -11.82
N THR A 47 5.94 -3.94 -12.74
CA THR A 47 5.57 -3.03 -13.82
C THR A 47 4.05 -2.94 -13.96
N TRP A 48 3.58 -1.79 -14.44
CA TRP A 48 2.25 -1.64 -14.98
C TRP A 48 2.09 -2.50 -16.24
N SER A 49 0.85 -2.69 -16.68
CA SER A 49 0.54 -3.48 -17.89
C SER A 49 1.15 -2.91 -19.17
N ASP A 50 1.51 -1.63 -19.18
CA ASP A 50 2.20 -0.96 -20.29
C ASP A 50 3.74 -1.13 -20.24
N GLY A 51 4.27 -1.81 -19.22
CA GLY A 51 5.70 -2.04 -19.01
C GLY A 51 6.41 -0.97 -18.18
N THR A 52 5.74 0.12 -17.79
CA THR A 52 6.32 1.15 -16.93
C THR A 52 6.58 0.60 -15.54
N ALA A 53 7.75 0.86 -14.96
CA ALA A 53 8.06 0.39 -13.61
C ALA A 53 7.13 1.01 -12.55
N ILE A 54 6.64 0.19 -11.64
CA ILE A 54 5.87 0.66 -10.48
C ILE A 54 6.86 1.14 -9.41
N THR A 55 6.63 2.35 -8.90
CA THR A 55 7.46 2.99 -7.90
C THR A 55 6.68 3.27 -6.61
N ALA A 56 7.40 3.59 -5.54
CA ALA A 56 6.78 4.02 -4.29
C ALA A 56 5.95 5.31 -4.48
N GLN A 57 6.36 6.18 -5.41
CA GLN A 57 5.66 7.42 -5.78
C GLN A 57 4.25 7.13 -6.31
N ASP A 58 4.10 6.10 -7.14
CA ASP A 58 2.81 5.73 -7.73
C ASP A 58 1.81 5.25 -6.67
N ILE A 59 2.30 4.55 -5.64
CA ILE A 59 1.50 4.10 -4.50
C ILE A 59 1.05 5.30 -3.65
N VAL A 60 1.99 6.20 -3.31
CA VAL A 60 1.70 7.44 -2.59
C VAL A 60 0.63 8.25 -3.32
N TRP A 61 0.81 8.43 -4.63
CA TRP A 61 -0.14 9.17 -5.45
C TRP A 61 -1.51 8.49 -5.53
N SER A 62 -1.54 7.16 -5.65
CA SER A 62 -2.79 6.38 -5.66
C SER A 62 -3.57 6.55 -4.34
N TRP A 63 -2.88 6.58 -3.20
CA TRP A 63 -3.52 6.78 -1.89
C TRP A 63 -3.97 8.22 -1.67
N GLN A 64 -3.18 9.20 -2.11
CA GLN A 64 -3.59 10.60 -2.10
C GLN A 64 -4.85 10.81 -2.94
N ARG A 65 -4.93 10.16 -4.11
CA ARG A 65 -6.12 10.20 -4.97
C ARG A 65 -7.31 9.44 -4.39
N ALA A 66 -7.07 8.32 -3.72
CA ALA A 66 -8.10 7.57 -3.00
C ALA A 66 -8.58 8.31 -1.72
N GLY A 67 -7.84 9.33 -1.28
CA GLY A 67 -8.13 10.15 -0.11
C GLY A 67 -9.46 10.91 -0.25
N PHE A 68 -10.45 10.46 0.51
CA PHE A 68 -11.61 11.24 0.90
C PHE A 68 -11.18 12.47 1.70
N PRO A 69 -11.69 13.69 1.44
CA PRO A 69 -11.36 14.86 2.24
C PRO A 69 -11.86 14.64 3.68
N GLY A 70 -10.93 14.43 4.63
CA GLY A 70 -11.23 14.39 6.07
C GLY A 70 -10.81 13.13 6.83
N TYR A 71 -10.43 12.03 6.17
CA TYR A 71 -9.85 10.86 6.86
C TYR A 71 -8.36 10.77 6.51
N GLY A 72 -7.53 11.28 7.41
CA GLY A 72 -6.09 11.37 7.22
C GLY A 72 -5.41 10.00 7.21
N ILE A 73 -5.14 9.49 6.00
CA ILE A 73 -3.83 8.88 5.74
C ILE A 73 -2.83 10.04 5.84
N THR A 74 -2.41 10.30 7.07
CA THR A 74 -1.57 11.46 7.38
C THR A 74 -0.14 11.04 7.03
N LEU A 75 0.31 11.52 5.87
CA LEU A 75 1.68 11.40 5.37
C LEU A 75 2.07 9.97 4.98
N CYS A 76 1.66 9.53 3.78
CA CYS A 76 2.52 8.62 3.05
C CYS A 76 3.59 9.43 2.31
N GLN A 77 4.80 9.43 2.87
CA GLN A 77 5.99 10.15 2.38
C GLN A 77 6.98 9.17 1.76
N LEU A 78 7.86 9.70 0.92
CA LEU A 78 8.91 8.91 0.27
C LEU A 78 10.21 9.07 1.06
N SER A 79 10.81 7.94 1.45
CA SER A 79 12.17 7.89 1.97
C SER A 79 13.02 7.05 1.02
N GLY A 80 13.71 7.71 0.09
CA GLY A 80 14.46 7.05 -0.97
C GLY A 80 13.57 6.25 -1.93
N LYS A 81 13.76 4.92 -1.99
CA LYS A 81 12.95 4.00 -2.81
C LYS A 81 11.72 3.43 -2.08
N TYR A 82 11.51 3.83 -0.82
CA TYR A 82 10.52 3.25 0.07
C TYR A 82 9.35 4.21 0.30
N ALA A 83 8.14 3.65 0.36
CA ALA A 83 6.95 4.36 0.82
C ALA A 83 6.84 4.19 2.34
N TYR A 84 6.83 5.31 3.05
CA TYR A 84 6.63 5.39 4.50
C TYR A 84 5.23 5.93 4.74
N CYS A 85 4.37 5.18 5.41
CA CYS A 85 3.02 5.64 5.67
C CYS A 85 2.71 5.60 7.16
N GLU A 86 2.38 6.76 7.71
CA GLU A 86 1.91 6.90 9.09
C GLU A 86 0.39 6.72 9.14
N CYS A 87 -0.06 5.72 9.88
CA CYS A 87 -1.45 5.57 10.23
C CYS A 87 -1.76 6.39 11.49
N ALA A 88 -1.68 7.72 11.41
CA ALA A 88 -2.16 8.57 12.49
C ALA A 88 -3.69 8.62 12.45
N GLY A 89 -4.37 7.69 13.14
CA GLY A 89 -5.84 7.75 13.20
C GLY A 89 -6.65 6.65 13.86
N TYR A 90 -6.11 5.48 14.28
CA TYR A 90 -6.90 4.56 15.10
C TYR A 90 -6.73 4.89 16.59
N ARG A 91 -7.52 5.84 17.09
CA ARG A 91 -7.83 5.85 18.53
C ARG A 91 -8.86 4.75 18.76
N ALA A 92 -8.40 3.60 19.25
CA ALA A 92 -9.25 2.73 20.05
C ALA A 92 -9.61 3.52 21.33
N GLY A 93 -10.82 4.04 21.39
CA GLY A 93 -11.36 4.77 22.53
C GLY A 93 -12.84 5.02 22.31
#